data_AF-A0A9D8YNK7-F1
#
_entry.id   AF-A0A9D8YNK7-F1
#
_cell.length_a   1.000
_cell.length_b   1.000
_cell.length_c   1.000
_cell.angle_alpha   90.00
_cell.angle_beta   90.00
_cell.angle_gamma   90.00
#
_symmetry.space_group_name_H-M   'P 1'
#
loop_
_entity.id
_entity.type
_entity.pdbx_description
1 polymer ?
#
loop_
_entity_poly.entity_id
_entity_poly.type
_entity_poly.pdbx_seq_one_letter_code
_entity_poly.pdbx_strand_id
1 'polypeptide(L)'
;MATSDKNEASRAPSEILKGLGAAQSAGEKARGLPPVHLWNPPFCGDLDMRIKRDGTWHYLGSPIGRRRLVRLFSTVLRRDEDDKYYLVTPVEKIGITVDDVPFLGIAMRVEGDGREQVLSFETSVGDTVTVDAAHPMRFEIDEETGEPSPYVLVRARLEALINRAVFYDLVELGVEEMVNDERWFGVWSSGLFYPFMRAEELAV
;
A
#
# COMPACT_ATOMS: atom_id res chain seq x y z
N MET A 1 35.56 4.40 -16.79
CA MET A 1 35.97 5.34 -15.71
C MET A 1 34.68 5.83 -15.08
N ALA A 2 34.20 5.12 -14.05
CA ALA A 2 32.92 5.37 -13.42
C ALA A 2 33.13 6.38 -12.29
N THR A 3 32.75 7.63 -12.50
CA THR A 3 32.56 8.61 -11.44
C THR A 3 31.27 8.27 -10.72
N SER A 4 31.33 7.31 -9.80
CA SER A 4 30.32 7.16 -8.76
C SER A 4 30.47 8.37 -7.85
N ASP A 5 29.58 9.35 -8.04
CA ASP A 5 29.67 10.64 -7.40
C ASP A 5 29.34 10.52 -5.91
N LYS A 6 30.30 10.91 -5.06
CA LYS A 6 30.12 11.18 -3.62
C LYS A 6 29.05 12.25 -3.30
N ASN A 7 28.33 12.74 -4.31
CA ASN A 7 27.40 13.86 -4.26
C ASN A 7 25.94 13.41 -4.03
N GLU A 8 25.64 12.12 -4.16
CA GLU A 8 24.29 11.57 -3.95
C GLU A 8 23.92 11.46 -2.46
N ALA A 9 24.92 11.22 -1.61
CA ALA A 9 24.76 11.03 -0.16
C ALA A 9 24.39 12.30 0.64
N SER A 10 24.38 13.48 0.01
CA SER A 10 24.22 14.78 0.68
C SER A 10 22.99 15.58 0.24
N ARG A 11 22.15 15.08 -0.68
CA ARG A 11 20.97 15.83 -1.14
C ARG A 11 19.86 15.80 -0.10
N ALA A 12 19.21 16.94 0.11
CA ALA A 12 18.00 16.99 0.91
C ALA A 12 16.94 16.09 0.25
N PRO A 13 16.10 15.37 1.02
CA PRO A 13 15.17 14.44 0.41
C PRO A 13 14.21 15.02 -0.63
N SER A 14 13.86 16.30 -0.53
CA SER A 14 13.03 17.00 -1.53
C SER A 14 13.74 17.24 -2.87
N GLU A 15 15.07 17.15 -2.93
CA GLU A 15 15.89 17.30 -4.14
C GLU A 15 16.25 15.95 -4.77
N ILE A 16 15.79 14.85 -4.17
CA ILE A 16 16.05 13.48 -4.62
C ILE A 16 15.34 13.19 -5.95
N LEU A 17 14.11 13.70 -6.10
CA LEU A 17 13.24 13.37 -7.24
C LEU A 17 12.93 14.62 -8.06
N LYS A 18 13.51 14.71 -9.25
CA LYS A 18 13.24 15.75 -10.24
C LYS A 18 11.80 15.65 -10.71
N GLY A 19 11.19 16.81 -10.94
CA GLY A 19 9.81 16.89 -11.41
C GLY A 19 8.76 16.60 -10.33
N LEU A 20 9.16 16.41 -9.07
CA LEU A 20 8.22 16.20 -7.97
C LEU A 20 7.24 17.38 -7.80
N GLY A 21 7.72 18.62 -7.93
CA GLY A 21 6.86 19.81 -7.92
C GLY A 21 5.88 19.86 -9.10
N ALA A 22 6.29 19.37 -10.28
CA ALA A 22 5.40 19.25 -11.44
C ALA A 22 4.35 18.15 -11.23
N ALA A 23 4.74 17.04 -10.58
CA ALA A 23 3.81 15.98 -10.22
C ALA A 23 2.76 16.47 -9.21
N GLN A 24 3.16 17.24 -8.19
CA GLN A 24 2.23 17.89 -7.26
C GLN A 24 1.24 18.79 -7.99
N SER A 25 1.75 19.65 -8.87
CA SER A 25 0.92 20.56 -9.66
C SER A 25 -0.07 19.81 -10.56
N ALA A 26 0.32 18.66 -11.10
CA ALA A 26 -0.57 17.81 -11.88
C ALA A 26 -1.68 17.18 -11.02
N GLY A 27 -1.36 16.72 -9.81
CA GLY A 27 -2.34 16.23 -8.84
C GLY A 27 -3.34 17.31 -8.42
N GLU A 28 -2.87 18.53 -8.13
CA GLU A 28 -3.73 19.67 -7.79
C GLU A 28 -4.72 20.00 -8.92
N LYS A 29 -4.24 20.01 -10.17
CA LYS A 29 -5.10 20.23 -11.36
C LYS A 29 -6.14 19.11 -11.53
N ALA A 30 -5.75 17.87 -11.27
CA ALA A 30 -6.63 16.72 -11.29
C ALA A 30 -7.56 16.64 -10.05
N ARG A 31 -7.40 17.55 -9.08
CA ARG A 31 -8.07 17.51 -7.77
C ARG A 31 -7.88 16.17 -7.05
N GLY A 32 -6.70 15.58 -7.15
CA GLY A 32 -6.42 14.26 -6.62
C GLY A 32 -4.94 13.87 -6.71
N LEU A 33 -4.68 12.57 -6.84
CA LEU A 33 -3.33 12.06 -6.98
C LEU A 33 -2.77 12.40 -8.38
N PRO A 34 -1.44 12.58 -8.50
CA PRO A 34 -0.80 12.72 -9.81
C PRO A 34 -1.08 11.49 -10.70
N PRO A 35 -1.35 11.68 -12.01
CA PRO A 35 -1.73 10.58 -12.91
C PRO A 35 -0.50 9.80 -13.39
N VAL A 36 0.20 9.14 -12.47
CA VAL A 36 1.48 8.44 -12.73
C VAL A 36 1.39 7.36 -13.81
N HIS A 37 0.21 6.82 -14.08
CA HIS A 37 -0.03 5.83 -15.13
C HIS A 37 0.05 6.43 -16.54
N LEU A 38 -0.09 7.76 -16.69
CA LEU A 38 0.03 8.45 -17.98
C LEU A 38 1.47 8.80 -18.34
N TRP A 39 2.42 8.63 -17.42
CA TRP A 39 3.80 9.05 -17.60
C TRP A 39 4.69 7.87 -17.94
N ASN A 40 5.44 7.98 -19.04
CA ASN A 40 6.42 6.98 -19.44
C ASN A 40 7.81 7.62 -19.63
N PRO A 41 8.37 8.23 -18.57
CA PRO A 41 9.69 8.85 -18.64
C PRO A 41 10.80 7.79 -18.69
N PRO A 42 12.05 8.18 -19.04
CA PRO A 42 13.19 7.26 -18.97
C PRO A 42 13.41 6.73 -17.55
N PHE A 43 13.87 5.49 -17.47
CA PHE A 43 14.37 4.91 -16.22
C PHE A 43 15.73 5.54 -15.88
N CYS A 44 15.83 6.12 -14.69
CA CYS A 44 17.00 6.87 -14.24
C CYS A 44 17.86 6.12 -13.21
N GLY A 45 17.62 4.81 -13.04
CA GLY A 45 18.32 3.97 -12.08
C GLY A 45 17.50 3.73 -10.81
N ASP A 46 18.14 3.01 -9.88
CA ASP A 46 17.57 2.70 -8.58
C ASP A 46 18.07 3.70 -7.54
N LEU A 47 17.19 4.06 -6.62
CA LEU A 47 17.49 4.88 -5.46
C LEU A 47 17.54 3.99 -4.23
N ASP A 48 18.47 4.26 -3.31
CA ASP A 48 18.50 3.63 -1.99
C ASP A 48 17.38 4.18 -1.10
N MET A 49 16.15 3.92 -1.54
CA MET A 49 14.88 4.18 -0.89
C MET A 49 14.21 2.82 -0.66
N ARG A 50 13.79 2.59 0.58
CA ARG A 50 13.18 1.33 0.97
C ARG A 50 11.93 1.58 1.81
N ILE A 51 10.81 1.01 1.40
CA ILE A 51 9.61 0.93 2.22
C ILE A 51 9.67 -0.40 2.97
N LYS A 52 9.84 -0.33 4.29
CA LYS A 52 9.81 -1.51 5.14
C LYS A 52 8.39 -2.02 5.31
N ARG A 53 8.27 -3.29 5.71
CA ARG A 53 6.99 -3.93 6.01
C ARG A 53 6.16 -3.21 7.08
N ASP A 54 6.81 -2.54 8.04
CA ASP A 54 6.15 -1.71 9.06
C ASP A 54 5.70 -0.33 8.54
N GLY A 55 5.79 -0.09 7.23
CA GLY A 55 5.44 1.17 6.59
C GLY A 55 6.47 2.28 6.75
N THR A 56 7.61 2.04 7.41
CA THR A 56 8.67 3.04 7.57
C THR A 56 9.45 3.21 6.26
N TRP A 57 9.57 4.45 5.80
CA TRP A 57 10.39 4.81 4.65
C TRP A 57 11.82 5.06 5.09
N HIS A 58 12.78 4.40 4.46
CA HIS A 58 14.22 4.61 4.65
C HIS A 58 14.83 5.24 3.40
N TYR A 59 15.78 6.14 3.59
CA TYR A 59 16.66 6.66 2.54
C TYR A 59 18.10 6.60 3.02
N LEU A 60 18.99 6.01 2.21
CA LEU A 60 20.40 5.76 2.58
C LEU A 60 20.52 5.05 3.94
N GLY A 61 19.70 4.03 4.14
CA GLY A 61 19.60 3.27 5.39
C GLY A 61 18.92 3.99 6.56
N SER A 62 18.65 5.31 6.48
CA SER A 62 18.11 6.10 7.59
C SER A 62 16.59 6.33 7.46
N PRO A 63 15.81 6.22 8.56
CA PRO A 63 14.36 6.43 8.49
C PRO A 63 13.99 7.89 8.22
N ILE A 64 12.96 8.09 7.40
CA ILE A 64 12.39 9.41 7.06
C ILE A 64 11.26 9.73 8.04
N GLY A 65 11.54 10.47 9.11
CA GLY A 65 10.52 10.89 10.09
C GLY A 65 9.55 11.98 9.62
N ARG A 66 9.77 12.56 8.43
CA ARG A 66 8.98 13.69 7.91
C ARG A 66 7.72 13.19 7.18
N ARG A 67 6.60 13.07 7.91
CA ARG A 67 5.30 12.60 7.35
C ARG A 67 4.88 13.27 6.03
N ARG A 68 5.01 14.60 5.93
CA ARG A 68 4.66 15.34 4.69
C ARG A 68 5.48 14.90 3.48
N LEU A 69 6.73 14.54 3.69
CA LEU A 69 7.63 14.08 2.64
C LEU A 69 7.31 12.63 2.24
N VAL A 70 7.05 11.76 3.21
CA VAL A 70 6.59 10.38 2.95
C VAL A 70 5.28 10.41 2.16
N ARG A 71 4.31 11.25 2.57
CA ARG A 71 3.07 11.50 1.82
C ARG A 71 3.38 11.89 0.39
N LEU A 72 4.28 12.85 0.19
CA LEU A 72 4.61 13.34 -1.13
C LEU A 72 5.18 12.24 -2.04
N PHE A 73 6.11 11.42 -1.56
CA PHE A 73 6.61 10.29 -2.35
C PHE A 73 5.53 9.22 -2.62
N SER A 74 4.65 8.97 -1.65
CA SER A 74 3.57 8.00 -1.82
C SER A 74 2.60 8.35 -2.97
N THR A 75 2.47 9.63 -3.33
CA THR A 75 1.55 10.06 -4.40
C THR A 75 2.11 9.82 -5.79
N VAL A 76 3.43 9.68 -5.92
CA VAL A 76 4.12 9.40 -7.18
C VAL A 76 4.54 7.93 -7.31
N LEU A 77 4.09 7.08 -6.40
CA LEU A 77 4.40 5.66 -6.42
C LEU A 77 3.61 4.93 -7.51
N ARG A 78 4.27 3.98 -8.19
CA ARG A 78 3.66 3.12 -9.19
C ARG A 78 4.28 1.71 -9.14
N ARG A 79 3.45 0.69 -9.37
CA ARG A 79 3.90 -0.69 -9.59
C ARG A 79 3.71 -1.03 -11.06
N ASP A 80 4.79 -1.34 -11.76
CA ASP A 80 4.76 -1.69 -13.19
C ASP A 80 4.53 -3.20 -13.37
N GLU A 81 4.30 -3.64 -14.61
CA GLU A 81 4.00 -5.04 -14.99
C GLU A 81 5.09 -6.04 -14.60
N ASP A 82 6.31 -5.58 -14.34
CA ASP A 82 7.42 -6.40 -13.83
C ASP A 82 7.40 -6.61 -12.31
N ASP A 83 6.29 -6.23 -11.67
CA ASP A 83 6.04 -6.33 -10.23
C ASP A 83 7.02 -5.53 -9.36
N LYS A 84 7.72 -4.56 -9.95
CA LYS A 84 8.60 -3.63 -9.23
C LYS A 84 7.93 -2.30 -8.95
N TYR A 85 8.45 -1.61 -7.94
CA TYR A 85 7.95 -0.33 -7.48
C TYR A 85 8.85 0.82 -7.92
N TYR A 86 8.21 1.91 -8.34
CA TYR A 86 8.86 3.08 -8.87
C TYR A 86 8.29 4.36 -8.29
N LEU A 87 9.14 5.37 -8.13
CA LEU A 87 8.73 6.76 -8.03
C LEU A 87 8.72 7.35 -9.44
N VAL A 88 7.57 7.87 -9.88
CA VAL A 88 7.35 8.31 -11.26
C VAL A 88 6.90 9.75 -11.29
N THR A 89 7.65 10.58 -12.00
CA THR A 89 7.29 11.97 -12.31
C THR A 89 7.17 12.15 -13.82
N PRO A 90 6.77 13.33 -14.34
CA PRO A 90 6.73 13.54 -15.79
C PRO A 90 8.08 13.38 -16.51
N VAL A 91 9.20 13.45 -15.79
CA VAL A 91 10.55 13.51 -16.40
C VAL A 91 11.46 12.35 -16.03
N GLU A 92 11.14 11.58 -14.99
CA GLU A 92 11.97 10.44 -14.56
C GLU A 92 11.16 9.33 -13.91
N LYS A 93 11.67 8.10 -14.05
CA LYS A 93 11.23 6.89 -13.34
C LYS A 93 12.40 6.33 -12.55
N ILE A 94 12.25 6.21 -11.24
CA ILE A 94 13.30 5.73 -10.33
C ILE A 94 12.81 4.49 -9.59
N GLY A 95 13.63 3.43 -9.57
CA GLY A 95 13.33 2.19 -8.86
C GLY A 95 13.54 2.32 -7.35
N ILE A 96 12.68 1.68 -6.55
CA ILE A 96 12.80 1.62 -5.09
C ILE A 96 12.58 0.19 -4.58
N THR A 97 13.02 -0.08 -3.36
CA THR A 97 12.75 -1.36 -2.69
C THR A 97 11.47 -1.26 -1.86
N VAL A 98 10.62 -2.28 -1.93
CA VAL A 98 9.46 -2.46 -1.05
C VAL A 98 9.52 -3.88 -0.50
N ASP A 99 9.53 -4.01 0.82
CA ASP A 99 9.74 -5.31 1.47
C ASP A 99 8.54 -6.25 1.35
N ASP A 100 7.35 -5.67 1.20
CA ASP A 100 6.07 -6.38 1.16
C ASP A 100 5.11 -5.60 0.23
N VAL A 101 4.35 -4.66 0.80
CA VAL A 101 3.48 -3.73 0.08
C VAL A 101 3.75 -2.29 0.54
N PRO A 102 3.40 -1.27 -0.28
CA PRO A 102 3.89 0.08 -0.04
C PRO A 102 3.17 0.85 1.06
N PHE A 103 1.98 0.40 1.48
CA PHE A 103 1.17 1.08 2.47
C PHE A 103 0.88 0.18 3.67
N LEU A 104 0.67 0.81 4.83
CA LEU A 104 0.24 0.14 6.05
C LEU A 104 -1.11 0.70 6.47
N GLY A 105 -2.14 -0.14 6.57
CA GLY A 105 -3.44 0.20 7.18
C GLY A 105 -3.29 0.30 8.69
N ILE A 106 -3.59 1.47 9.25
CA ILE A 106 -3.34 1.81 10.66
C ILE A 106 -4.60 2.11 11.46
N ALA A 107 -5.74 2.28 10.80
CA ALA A 107 -7.05 2.41 11.43
C ALA A 107 -8.12 1.82 10.52
N MET A 108 -9.19 1.33 11.14
CA MET A 108 -10.39 0.85 10.46
C MET A 108 -11.62 1.63 10.96
N ARG A 109 -12.53 1.92 10.05
CA ARG A 109 -13.87 2.43 10.33
C ARG A 109 -14.88 1.45 9.78
N VAL A 110 -15.92 1.20 10.57
CA VAL A 110 -17.05 0.35 10.22
C VAL A 110 -18.30 1.21 10.18
N GLU A 111 -19.08 1.10 9.11
CA GLU A 111 -20.40 1.71 8.99
C GLU A 111 -21.44 0.64 8.69
N GLY A 112 -22.62 0.72 9.31
CA GLY A 112 -23.63 -0.34 9.19
C GLY A 112 -23.29 -1.59 9.99
N ASP A 113 -23.97 -2.70 9.66
CA ASP A 113 -23.88 -3.96 10.39
C ASP A 113 -24.14 -5.18 9.49
N GLY A 114 -23.68 -6.35 9.94
CA GLY A 114 -23.90 -7.62 9.25
C GLY A 114 -23.32 -7.66 7.84
N ARG A 115 -24.13 -8.10 6.87
CA ARG A 115 -23.73 -8.25 5.46
C ARG A 115 -23.62 -6.93 4.70
N GLU A 116 -24.29 -5.89 5.19
CA GLU A 116 -24.33 -4.56 4.58
C GLU A 116 -23.28 -3.61 5.20
N GLN A 117 -22.48 -4.10 6.16
CA GLN A 117 -21.42 -3.28 6.75
C GLN A 117 -20.42 -2.82 5.68
N VAL A 118 -19.82 -1.66 5.90
CA VAL A 118 -18.81 -1.06 5.03
C VAL A 118 -17.55 -0.82 5.82
N LEU A 119 -16.47 -1.50 5.42
CA LEU A 119 -15.16 -1.38 6.03
C LEU A 119 -14.33 -0.35 5.26
N SER A 120 -13.74 0.60 5.98
CA SER A 120 -12.79 1.55 5.40
C SER A 120 -11.51 1.62 6.24
N PHE A 121 -10.36 1.63 5.57
CA PHE A 121 -9.05 1.67 6.21
C PHE A 121 -8.36 3.00 5.94
N GLU A 122 -7.75 3.58 6.97
CA GLU A 122 -6.78 4.68 6.84
C GLU A 122 -5.36 4.12 6.80
N THR A 123 -4.58 4.55 5.82
CA THR A 123 -3.18 4.16 5.67
C THR A 123 -2.25 5.10 6.45
N SER A 124 -1.03 4.65 6.73
CA SER A 124 0.02 5.44 7.40
C SER A 124 0.42 6.71 6.63
N VAL A 125 0.09 6.77 5.34
CA VAL A 125 0.28 7.93 4.48
C VAL A 125 -1.00 8.76 4.33
N GLY A 126 -2.06 8.49 5.08
CA GLY A 126 -3.29 9.28 5.11
C GLY A 126 -4.20 9.12 3.88
N ASP A 127 -4.02 8.06 3.08
CA ASP A 127 -5.07 7.61 2.15
C ASP A 127 -6.14 6.86 2.93
N THR A 128 -7.41 7.04 2.55
CA THR A 128 -8.52 6.22 3.00
C THR A 128 -8.99 5.35 1.84
N VAL A 129 -9.23 4.07 2.10
CA VAL A 129 -9.76 3.10 1.13
C VAL A 129 -10.95 2.36 1.72
N THR A 130 -12.03 2.26 0.97
CA THR A 130 -13.20 1.44 1.32
C THR A 130 -13.05 0.07 0.67
N VAL A 131 -13.30 -1.00 1.42
CA VAL A 131 -13.27 -2.36 0.88
C VAL A 131 -14.53 -2.61 0.06
N ASP A 132 -14.36 -2.78 -1.25
CA ASP A 132 -15.43 -2.98 -2.22
C ASP A 132 -14.91 -3.81 -3.42
N ALA A 133 -15.71 -3.91 -4.49
CA ALA A 133 -15.33 -4.66 -5.70
C ALA A 133 -14.10 -4.09 -6.43
N ALA A 134 -13.88 -2.77 -6.34
CA ALA A 134 -12.75 -2.10 -6.97
C ALA A 134 -11.49 -2.12 -6.09
N HIS A 135 -11.67 -2.29 -4.78
CA HIS A 135 -10.63 -2.30 -3.75
C HIS A 135 -10.76 -3.59 -2.91
N PRO A 136 -10.57 -4.78 -3.52
CA PRO A 136 -10.79 -6.02 -2.83
C PRO A 136 -9.78 -6.22 -1.68
N MET A 137 -10.24 -6.91 -0.65
CA MET A 137 -9.39 -7.43 0.42
C MET A 137 -8.96 -8.87 0.08
N ARG A 138 -7.73 -9.22 0.44
CA ARG A 138 -7.21 -10.59 0.40
C ARG A 138 -6.50 -10.90 1.71
N PHE A 139 -6.43 -12.17 2.05
CA PHE A 139 -5.67 -12.67 3.18
C PHE A 139 -4.60 -13.63 2.68
N GLU A 140 -3.41 -13.53 3.27
CA GLU A 140 -2.29 -14.43 3.01
C GLU A 140 -1.84 -15.01 4.33
N ILE A 141 -1.56 -16.31 4.36
CA ILE A 141 -1.03 -16.98 5.55
C ILE A 141 0.43 -17.31 5.25
N ASP A 142 1.32 -16.82 6.09
CA ASP A 142 2.74 -17.13 5.99
C ASP A 142 2.95 -18.64 6.24
N GLU A 143 3.54 -19.35 5.28
CA GLU A 143 3.66 -20.82 5.34
C GLU A 143 4.59 -21.31 6.46
N GLU A 144 5.56 -20.49 6.90
CA GLU A 144 6.55 -20.87 7.90
C GLU A 144 6.03 -20.60 9.33
N THR A 145 5.40 -19.45 9.52
CA THR A 145 4.96 -18.96 10.84
C THR A 145 3.47 -19.21 11.11
N GLY A 146 2.67 -19.41 10.06
CA GLY A 146 1.22 -19.47 10.14
C GLY A 146 0.56 -18.11 10.39
N GLU A 147 1.32 -17.00 10.41
CA GLU A 147 0.76 -15.69 10.71
C GLU A 147 -0.05 -15.15 9.51
N PRO A 148 -1.32 -14.75 9.72
CA PRO A 148 -2.12 -14.15 8.67
C PRO A 148 -1.79 -12.67 8.45
N SER A 149 -1.82 -12.26 7.19
CA SER A 149 -1.60 -10.90 6.73
C SER A 149 -2.75 -10.45 5.82
N PRO A 150 -3.60 -9.52 6.26
CA PRO A 150 -4.65 -8.96 5.42
C PRO A 150 -4.09 -7.84 4.55
N TYR A 151 -4.51 -7.81 3.29
CA TYR A 151 -4.16 -6.74 2.36
C TYR A 151 -5.43 -6.17 1.73
N VAL A 152 -5.43 -4.88 1.46
CA VAL A 152 -6.49 -4.20 0.68
C VAL A 152 -5.87 -3.45 -0.48
N LEU A 153 -6.45 -3.58 -1.67
CA LEU A 153 -6.03 -2.79 -2.82
C LEU A 153 -6.42 -1.32 -2.63
N VAL A 154 -5.44 -0.41 -2.57
CA VAL A 154 -5.70 1.03 -2.34
C VAL A 154 -5.97 1.75 -3.65
N ARG A 155 -5.13 1.51 -4.66
CA ARG A 155 -5.27 2.14 -5.99
C ARG A 155 -4.41 1.42 -7.01
N ALA A 156 -4.89 1.33 -8.25
CA ALA A 156 -4.18 0.69 -9.36
C ALA A 156 -3.68 -0.71 -8.99
N ARG A 157 -2.39 -0.85 -8.65
CA ARG A 157 -1.74 -2.11 -8.23
C ARG A 157 -1.02 -1.99 -6.89
N LEU A 158 -1.35 -0.96 -6.11
CA LEU A 158 -0.73 -0.66 -4.82
C LEU A 158 -1.67 -1.07 -3.69
N GLU A 159 -1.20 -1.98 -2.86
CA GLU A 159 -1.94 -2.52 -1.71
C GLU A 159 -1.48 -1.88 -0.40
N ALA A 160 -2.30 -2.03 0.63
CA ALA A 160 -1.95 -1.77 2.02
C ALA A 160 -2.01 -3.06 2.83
N LEU A 161 -0.97 -3.34 3.61
CA LEU A 161 -0.97 -4.38 4.64
C LEU A 161 -1.72 -3.84 5.85
N ILE A 162 -2.70 -4.55 6.37
CA ILE A 162 -3.40 -4.18 7.60
C ILE A 162 -2.51 -4.55 8.79
N ASN A 163 -2.23 -3.59 9.67
CA ASN A 163 -1.38 -3.84 10.83
C ASN A 163 -2.06 -4.80 11.82
N ARG A 164 -1.28 -5.40 12.73
CA ARG A 164 -1.78 -6.41 13.68
C ARG A 164 -2.91 -5.90 14.57
N ALA A 165 -2.83 -4.67 15.06
CA ALA A 165 -3.85 -4.11 15.95
C ALA A 165 -5.21 -4.02 15.24
N VAL A 166 -5.21 -3.44 14.03
CA VAL A 166 -6.40 -3.30 13.20
C VAL A 166 -6.90 -4.66 12.70
N PHE A 167 -5.99 -5.61 12.45
CA PHE A 167 -6.37 -6.96 12.08
C PHE A 167 -7.15 -7.68 13.20
N TYR A 168 -6.77 -7.51 14.47
CA TYR A 168 -7.55 -8.07 15.57
C TYR A 168 -8.97 -7.51 15.61
N ASP A 169 -9.11 -6.19 15.46
CA ASP A 169 -10.43 -5.54 15.37
C ASP A 169 -11.24 -6.07 14.16
N LEU A 170 -10.57 -6.34 13.03
CA LEU A 170 -11.20 -6.91 11.83
C LEU A 170 -11.70 -8.34 12.07
N VAL A 171 -10.95 -9.17 12.78
CA VAL A 171 -11.33 -10.55 13.12
C VAL A 171 -12.56 -10.58 14.02
N GLU A 172 -12.76 -9.60 14.91
CA GLU A 172 -13.96 -9.49 15.73
C GLU A 172 -15.25 -9.27 14.91
N LEU A 173 -15.14 -8.75 13.69
CA LEU A 173 -16.24 -8.58 12.74
C LEU A 173 -16.50 -9.83 11.89
N GLY A 174 -15.62 -10.83 12.00
CA GLY A 174 -15.65 -12.02 11.17
C GLY A 174 -16.86 -12.90 11.46
N VAL A 175 -17.38 -13.51 10.40
CA VAL A 175 -18.52 -14.44 10.43
C VAL A 175 -18.22 -15.66 9.57
N GLU A 176 -18.93 -16.75 9.85
CA GLU A 176 -18.94 -17.93 8.99
C GLU A 176 -19.98 -17.78 7.87
N GLU A 177 -19.58 -18.05 6.62
CA GLU A 177 -20.47 -18.11 5.46
C GLU A 177 -20.19 -19.36 4.62
N MET A 178 -21.21 -19.80 3.88
CA MET A 178 -21.06 -20.88 2.90
C MET A 178 -20.55 -20.29 1.57
N VAL A 179 -19.36 -20.72 1.13
CA VAL A 179 -18.77 -20.35 -0.15
C VAL A 179 -18.40 -21.63 -0.90
N ASN A 180 -19.01 -21.85 -2.07
CA ASN A 180 -18.80 -23.06 -2.89
C ASN A 180 -18.96 -24.37 -2.09
N ASP A 181 -20.05 -24.48 -1.32
CA ASP A 181 -20.37 -25.63 -0.46
C ASP A 181 -19.38 -25.90 0.69
N GLU A 182 -18.44 -24.98 0.94
CA GLU A 182 -17.51 -25.03 2.08
C GLU A 182 -17.81 -23.90 3.07
N ARG A 183 -17.58 -24.13 4.37
CA ARG A 183 -17.69 -23.09 5.40
C ARG A 183 -16.41 -22.30 5.50
N TRP A 184 -16.52 -20.99 5.31
CA TRP A 184 -15.41 -20.05 5.38
C TRP A 184 -15.65 -19.03 6.48
N PHE A 185 -14.62 -18.75 7.27
CA PHE A 185 -14.55 -17.59 8.13
C PHE A 185 -14.01 -16.41 7.32
N GLY A 186 -14.64 -15.25 7.43
CA GLY A 186 -14.28 -14.06 6.67
C GLY A 186 -15.10 -12.85 7.10
N VAL A 187 -14.99 -11.76 6.35
CA VAL A 187 -15.65 -10.49 6.69
C VAL A 187 -16.52 -10.00 5.54
N TRP A 188 -17.62 -9.34 5.89
CA TRP A 188 -18.44 -8.63 4.90
C TRP A 188 -17.96 -7.19 4.77
N SER A 189 -17.96 -6.66 3.55
CA SER A 189 -17.87 -5.24 3.29
C SER A 189 -18.57 -4.88 1.99
N SER A 190 -19.36 -3.82 1.97
CA SER A 190 -20.02 -3.31 0.76
C SER A 190 -20.85 -4.38 0.04
N GLY A 191 -21.52 -5.26 0.80
CA GLY A 191 -22.33 -6.35 0.26
C GLY A 191 -21.53 -7.51 -0.36
N LEU A 192 -20.21 -7.56 -0.14
CA LEU A 192 -19.33 -8.63 -0.60
C LEU A 192 -18.70 -9.36 0.59
N PHE A 193 -18.57 -10.68 0.47
CA PHE A 193 -17.89 -11.50 1.46
C PHE A 193 -16.45 -11.76 1.03
N TYR A 194 -15.51 -11.47 1.92
CA TYR A 194 -14.08 -11.67 1.73
C TYR A 194 -13.64 -12.85 2.61
N PRO A 195 -13.48 -14.06 2.02
CA PRO A 195 -13.09 -15.24 2.77
C PRO A 195 -11.64 -15.11 3.26
N PHE A 196 -11.41 -15.43 4.53
CA PHE A 196 -10.08 -15.46 5.14
C PHE A 196 -9.53 -16.89 5.18
N MET A 197 -10.22 -17.79 5.87
CA MET A 197 -9.78 -19.19 6.03
C MET A 197 -10.98 -20.12 6.15
N ARG A 198 -10.77 -21.42 5.97
CA ARG A 198 -11.84 -22.40 6.18
C ARG A 198 -12.21 -22.44 7.67
N ALA A 199 -13.50 -22.50 7.97
CA ALA A 199 -13.98 -22.50 9.37
C ALA A 199 -13.44 -23.71 10.17
N GLU A 200 -13.14 -24.81 9.49
CA GLU A 200 -12.55 -26.01 10.10
C GLU A 200 -11.10 -25.80 10.56
N GLU A 201 -10.39 -24.84 9.96
CA GLU A 201 -9.01 -24.49 10.30
C GLU A 201 -8.94 -23.48 11.46
N LEU A 202 -10.07 -22.86 11.84
CA LEU A 202 -10.14 -21.85 12.91
C LEU A 202 -10.00 -22.47 14.31
N ALA A 203 -10.12 -23.80 14.44
CA ALA A 203 -10.24 -24.52 15.70
C ALA A 203 -8.92 -25.03 16.32
N VAL A 204 -7.78 -24.37 16.05
CA VAL A 204 -6.47 -24.74 16.63
C VAL A 204 -6.00 -23.72 17.66
#